data_AF-A0A3D2P3R1-F1
#
_entry.id   AF-A0A3D2P3R1-F1
#
_cell.length_a   1.000
_cell.length_b   1.000
_cell.length_c   1.000
_cell.angle_alpha   90.00
_cell.angle_beta   90.00
_cell.angle_gamma   90.00
#
_symmetry.space_group_name_H-M   'P 1'
#
loop_
_entity.id
_entity.type
_entity.pdbx_description
1 polymer ?
#
loop_
_entity_poly.entity_id
_entity_poly.type
_entity_poly.pdbx_seq_one_letter_code
_entity_poly.pdbx_strand_id
1 'polypeptide(L)'
;KKISSKLANGLRSRLLRDGARDTGCGLKAFWREAYLALPYFDHQHRFLPALMIREGFQVVYVDVSHRPRGHGSSKYGTLDRLLVSIFDMAGMVWLLNRRRGTSSITERDLQA
;
A
#
# COMPACT_ATOMS: atom_id res chain seq x y z
N LYS A 1 20.64 9.28 8.62
CA LYS A 1 19.51 9.16 7.65
C LYS A 1 19.35 7.76 7.04
N LYS A 2 20.39 7.17 6.42
CA LYS A 2 20.26 5.85 5.76
C LYS A 2 19.93 4.68 6.72
N ILE A 3 20.47 4.68 7.94
CA ILE A 3 20.24 3.59 8.92
C ILE A 3 18.78 3.60 9.44
N SER A 4 18.28 4.77 9.84
CA SER A 4 16.89 4.94 10.27
C SER A 4 15.89 4.56 9.17
N SER A 5 16.15 4.94 7.92
CA SER A 5 15.32 4.54 6.78
C SER A 5 15.36 3.02 6.52
N LYS A 6 16.53 2.38 6.65
CA LYS A 6 16.67 0.92 6.54
C LYS A 6 15.88 0.19 7.64
N LEU A 7 15.95 0.67 8.89
CA LEU A 7 15.21 0.08 10.00
C LEU A 7 13.69 0.24 9.82
N ALA A 8 13.22 1.44 9.45
CA ALA A 8 11.81 1.68 9.17
C ALA A 8 11.29 0.81 8.02
N ASN A 9 12.06 0.68 6.93
CA ASN A 9 11.69 -0.19 5.82
C ASN A 9 11.71 -1.67 6.21
N GLY A 10 12.65 -2.10 7.07
CA GLY A 10 12.71 -3.46 7.59
C GLY A 10 11.51 -3.81 8.46
N LEU A 11 11.14 -2.93 9.40
CA LEU A 11 9.96 -3.11 10.24
C LEU A 11 8.69 -3.17 9.40
N ARG A 12 8.53 -2.23 8.47
CA ARG A 12 7.42 -2.19 7.52
C ARG A 12 7.32 -3.50 6.73
N SER A 13 8.41 -3.93 6.11
CA SER A 13 8.45 -5.13 5.28
C SER A 13 8.04 -6.37 6.08
N ARG A 14 8.50 -6.47 7.34
CA ARG A 14 8.12 -7.57 8.24
C ARG A 14 6.64 -7.56 8.64
N LEU A 15 6.06 -6.38 8.84
CA LEU A 15 4.65 -6.21 9.22
C LEU A 15 3.71 -6.47 8.05
N LEU A 16 3.99 -5.90 6.89
CA LEU A 16 3.10 -5.96 5.72
C LEU A 16 3.35 -7.19 4.85
N ARG A 17 4.56 -7.76 4.89
CA ARG A 17 4.99 -8.93 4.12
C ARG A 17 4.69 -8.81 2.62
N ASP A 18 4.75 -7.59 2.10
CA ASP A 18 4.33 -7.30 0.73
C ASP A 18 5.45 -7.36 -0.30
N GLY A 19 6.71 -7.50 0.13
CA GLY A 19 7.87 -7.57 -0.77
C GLY A 19 8.24 -6.22 -1.41
N ALA A 20 7.59 -5.13 -1.04
CA ALA A 20 7.83 -3.82 -1.66
C ALA A 20 9.20 -3.23 -1.24
N ARG A 21 10.07 -3.04 -2.24
CA ARG A 21 11.37 -2.34 -2.08
C ARG A 21 11.20 -0.83 -1.93
N ASP A 22 10.27 -0.24 -2.68
CA ASP A 22 9.89 1.16 -2.58
C ASP A 22 8.37 1.31 -2.72
N THR A 23 7.71 1.62 -1.61
CA THR A 23 6.28 1.95 -1.62
C THR A 23 5.97 3.38 -1.97
N GLY A 24 6.94 4.28 -1.88
CA GLY A 24 6.80 5.67 -2.27
C GLY A 24 6.81 5.85 -3.79
N CYS A 25 7.20 4.83 -4.56
CA CYS A 25 7.13 4.86 -6.01
C CYS A 25 5.68 5.10 -6.47
N GLY A 26 5.45 6.21 -7.18
CA GLY A 26 4.13 6.57 -7.69
C GLY A 26 3.68 5.77 -8.91
N LEU A 27 4.59 5.07 -9.59
CA LEU A 27 4.25 4.28 -10.77
C LEU A 27 3.75 2.89 -10.34
N LYS A 28 2.46 2.65 -10.56
CA LYS A 28 1.78 1.38 -10.26
C LYS A 28 0.69 1.14 -11.30
N ALA A 29 0.47 -0.12 -11.66
CA ALA A 29 -0.59 -0.52 -12.57
C ALA A 29 -1.44 -1.60 -11.91
N PHE A 30 -2.75 -1.52 -12.09
CA PHE A 30 -3.72 -2.42 -11.48
C PHE A 30 -4.86 -2.70 -12.46
N TRP A 31 -5.45 -3.88 -12.35
CA TRP A 31 -6.77 -4.14 -12.90
C TRP A 31 -7.79 -3.24 -12.20
N ARG A 32 -8.71 -2.65 -12.97
CA ARG A 32 -9.66 -1.67 -12.45
C ARG A 32 -10.54 -2.28 -11.37
N GLU A 33 -11.10 -3.45 -11.66
CA GLU A 33 -11.96 -4.24 -10.78
C GLU A 33 -11.26 -4.61 -9.47
N ALA A 34 -9.97 -5.00 -9.53
CA ALA A 34 -9.17 -5.30 -8.35
C ALA A 34 -8.99 -4.06 -7.47
N TYR A 35 -8.70 -2.90 -8.08
CA TYR A 35 -8.54 -1.64 -7.35
C TYR A 35 -9.85 -1.16 -6.72
N LEU A 36 -10.97 -1.27 -7.42
CA LEU A 36 -12.28 -0.85 -6.91
C LEU A 36 -12.81 -1.76 -5.79
N ALA A 37 -12.33 -3.00 -5.71
CA ALA A 37 -12.66 -3.92 -4.62
C ALA A 37 -11.88 -3.64 -3.32
N LEU A 38 -10.84 -2.79 -3.35
CA LEU A 38 -10.04 -2.52 -2.16
C LEU A 38 -10.84 -1.74 -1.11
N PRO A 39 -10.64 -2.02 0.18
CA PRO A 39 -11.20 -1.19 1.24
C PRO A 39 -10.60 0.22 1.19
N TYR A 40 -11.42 1.22 1.50
CA TYR A 40 -10.94 2.58 1.69
C TYR A 40 -9.94 2.65 2.85
N PHE A 41 -8.84 3.38 2.65
CA PHE A 41 -7.88 3.70 3.70
C PHE A 41 -7.19 5.04 3.40
N ASP A 42 -7.02 5.89 4.41
CA ASP A 42 -6.26 7.13 4.26
C ASP A 42 -4.80 6.81 3.90
N HIS A 43 -4.22 7.52 2.94
CA HIS A 43 -2.88 7.23 2.41
C HIS A 43 -2.71 5.82 1.81
N GLN A 44 -3.81 5.17 1.33
CA GLN A 44 -3.77 3.82 0.76
C GLN A 44 -2.67 3.60 -0.28
N HIS A 45 -2.27 4.63 -1.04
CA HIS A 45 -1.22 4.57 -2.06
C HIS A 45 0.11 3.97 -1.54
N ARG A 46 0.41 4.08 -0.24
CA ARG A 46 1.60 3.51 0.40
C ARG A 46 1.48 2.02 0.74
N PHE A 47 0.26 1.51 0.71
CA PHE A 47 -0.11 0.17 1.15
C PHE A 47 -0.79 -0.67 0.06
N LEU A 48 -0.94 -0.12 -1.15
CA LEU A 48 -1.57 -0.82 -2.28
C LEU A 48 -1.00 -2.22 -2.54
N PRO A 49 0.33 -2.46 -2.51
CA PRO A 49 0.85 -3.82 -2.66
C PRO A 49 0.33 -4.79 -1.59
N ALA A 50 0.35 -4.37 -0.32
CA ALA A 50 -0.13 -5.18 0.79
C ALA A 50 -1.65 -5.44 0.70
N LEU A 51 -2.43 -4.43 0.28
CA LEU A 51 -3.87 -4.56 0.06
C LEU A 51 -4.20 -5.51 -1.10
N MET A 52 -3.45 -5.44 -2.20
CA MET A 52 -3.63 -6.36 -3.32
C MET A 52 -3.33 -7.81 -2.91
N ILE A 53 -2.24 -8.05 -2.19
CA ILE A 53 -1.89 -9.37 -1.66
C ILE A 53 -2.96 -9.86 -0.68
N ARG A 54 -3.48 -8.99 0.19
CA ARG A 54 -4.59 -9.32 1.09
C ARG A 54 -5.82 -9.79 0.33
N GLU A 55 -6.19 -9.12 -0.76
CA GLU A 55 -7.33 -9.53 -1.59
C GLU A 55 -7.06 -10.79 -2.44
N GLY A 56 -5.84 -11.33 -2.39
CA GLY A 56 -5.46 -12.56 -3.08
C GLY A 56 -4.83 -12.35 -4.45
N PHE A 57 -4.53 -11.11 -4.82
CA PHE A 57 -3.82 -10.80 -6.06
C PHE A 57 -2.31 -10.99 -5.91
N GLN A 58 -1.66 -11.30 -7.02
CA GLN A 58 -0.20 -11.31 -7.11
C GLN A 58 0.32 -9.91 -7.42
N VAL A 59 1.43 -9.54 -6.79
CA VAL A 59 2.13 -8.28 -7.04
C VAL A 59 3.52 -8.58 -7.58
N VAL A 60 3.85 -7.95 -8.71
CA VAL A 60 5.15 -8.06 -9.36
C VAL A 60 5.85 -6.70 -9.30
N TYR A 61 7.16 -6.72 -9.05
CA TYR A 61 8.00 -5.53 -9.01
C TYR A 61 8.84 -5.46 -10.28
N VAL A 62 8.76 -4.33 -10.97
CA VAL A 62 9.55 -4.05 -12.18
C VAL A 62 10.44 -2.86 -11.90
N ASP A 63 11.74 -3.00 -12.21
CA ASP A 63 12.70 -1.94 -12.03
C ASP A 63 12.45 -0.82 -13.05
N VAL A 64 12.46 0.43 -12.59
CA VAL A 64 12.18 1.62 -13.39
C VAL A 64 13.31 2.63 -13.22
N SER A 65 13.65 3.34 -14.31
CA SER A 65 14.69 4.36 -14.26
C SER A 65 14.16 5.65 -13.64
N HIS A 66 14.77 6.09 -12.54
CA HIS A 66 14.50 7.39 -11.95
C HIS A 66 15.43 8.46 -12.54
N ARG A 67 14.88 9.60 -12.95
CA ARG A 67 15.67 10.78 -13.37
C ARG A 67 15.75 11.79 -12.22
N PRO A 68 16.91 12.44 -12.00
CA PRO A 68 17.03 13.49 -11.01
C PRO A 68 16.10 14.66 -11.37
N ARG A 69 15.49 15.26 -10.36
CA ARG A 69 14.63 16.43 -10.53
C ARG A 69 15.51 17.64 -10.90
N GLY A 70 15.23 18.30 -12.01
CA GLY A 70 16.01 19.46 -12.46
C GLY A 70 15.71 20.76 -11.71
N HIS A 71 14.50 20.93 -11.16
CA HIS A 71 14.05 22.17 -10.53
C HIS A 71 13.12 21.91 -9.33
N GLY A 72 13.07 22.88 -8.40
CA GLY A 72 12.18 22.87 -7.23
C GLY A 72 12.80 22.28 -5.96
N SER A 73 12.29 22.70 -4.81
CA SER A 73 12.67 22.18 -3.49
C SER A 73 11.71 21.07 -3.04
N SER A 74 12.23 20.14 -2.22
CA SER A 74 11.41 19.12 -1.58
C SER A 74 10.45 19.78 -0.57
N LYS A 75 9.13 19.65 -0.80
CA LYS A 75 8.09 20.12 0.12
C LYS A 75 7.77 19.13 1.25
N TYR A 76 8.59 18.10 1.46
CA TYR A 76 8.30 17.03 2.41
C TYR A 76 8.84 17.36 3.82
N GLY A 77 7.93 17.68 4.75
CA GLY A 77 8.22 17.74 6.19
C GLY A 77 8.50 16.36 6.78
N THR A 78 9.51 16.24 7.65
CA THR A 78 10.00 14.92 8.12
C THR A 78 9.31 14.44 9.39
N LEU A 79 8.97 15.35 10.32
CA LEU A 79 8.46 14.99 11.65
C LEU A 79 6.95 14.70 11.65
N ASP A 80 6.11 15.60 11.12
CA ASP A 80 4.66 15.37 11.03
C ASP A 80 4.34 14.11 10.23
N ARG A 81 5.09 13.88 9.15
CA ARG A 81 4.95 12.68 8.31
C ARG A 81 5.31 11.41 9.05
N LEU A 82 6.26 11.44 10.00
CA LEU A 82 6.65 10.27 10.76
C LEU A 82 5.50 9.81 11.67
N LEU A 83 4.88 10.74 12.40
CA LEU A 83 3.76 10.43 13.29
C LEU A 83 2.57 9.87 12.50
N VAL A 84 2.17 10.55 11.42
CA VAL A 84 1.09 10.06 10.53
C VAL A 84 1.40 8.66 10.00
N SER A 85 2.64 8.41 9.58
CA SER A 85 3.04 7.10 9.05
C SER A 85 2.98 5.97 10.09
N ILE A 86 3.17 6.27 11.39
CA ILE A 86 3.06 5.27 12.46
C ILE A 86 1.59 4.87 12.66
N PHE A 87 0.68 5.85 12.73
CA PHE A 87 -0.76 5.58 12.87
C PHE A 87 -1.33 4.87 11.64
N ASP A 88 -0.96 5.32 10.44
CA ASP A 88 -1.32 4.65 9.19
C ASP A 88 -0.85 3.18 9.20
N MET A 89 0.37 2.90 9.67
CA MET A 89 0.90 1.54 9.73
C MET A 89 0.10 0.67 10.70
N ALA A 90 -0.21 1.17 11.89
CA ALA A 90 -1.00 0.46 12.88
C ALA A 90 -2.42 0.16 12.35
N GLY A 91 -3.06 1.16 11.75
CA GLY A 91 -4.38 1.01 11.10
C GLY A 91 -4.35 0.02 9.94
N MET A 92 -3.29 0.03 9.13
CA MET A 92 -3.13 -0.92 8.03
C MET A 92 -2.96 -2.34 8.55
N VAL A 93 -2.07 -2.58 9.52
CA VAL A 93 -1.89 -3.92 10.11
C VAL A 93 -3.20 -4.45 10.69
N TRP A 94 -3.96 -3.59 11.38
CA TRP A 94 -5.30 -3.93 11.87
C TRP A 94 -6.27 -4.30 10.73
N LEU A 95 -6.27 -3.53 9.63
CA LEU A 95 -7.14 -3.75 8.47
C LEU A 95 -6.79 -5.05 7.73
N LEU A 96 -5.49 -5.30 7.52
CA LEU A 96 -4.98 -6.51 6.91
C LEU A 96 -5.43 -7.75 7.68
N ASN A 97 -5.31 -7.73 9.01
CA ASN A 97 -5.68 -8.85 9.89
C ASN A 97 -7.20 -9.12 9.98
N ARG A 98 -8.05 -8.17 9.56
CA ARG A 98 -9.51 -8.29 9.62
C ARG A 98 -10.17 -8.62 8.30
N ARG A 99 -9.42 -9.19 7.35
CA ARG A 99 -10.03 -9.75 6.14
C ARG A 99 -11.03 -10.84 6.54
N ARG A 100 -12.32 -10.54 6.45
CA ARG A 100 -13.36 -11.56 6.38
C ARG A 100 -13.30 -12.10 4.96
N GLY A 101 -13.13 -13.41 4.79
CA GLY A 101 -13.06 -14.02 3.47
C GLY A 101 -14.23 -13.55 2.62
N THR A 102 -13.96 -13.24 1.35
CA THR A 102 -15.00 -12.83 0.40
C THR A 102 -15.98 -13.99 0.25
N SER A 103 -17.05 -13.99 1.03
CA SER A 103 -18.23 -14.77 0.71
C SER A 103 -18.68 -14.30 -0.66
N SER A 104 -18.82 -15.22 -1.62
CA SER A 104 -19.44 -14.92 -2.91
C SER A 104 -20.84 -14.38 -2.64
N ILE A 105 -20.99 -13.05 -2.67
CA ILE A 105 -22.30 -12.42 -2.61
C ILE A 105 -22.85 -12.57 -4.03
N THR A 106 -23.58 -13.68 -4.24
CA THR A 106 -24.35 -13.89 -5.45
C THR A 106 -25.64 -13.09 -5.29
N GLU A 107 -25.89 -12.14 -6.20
CA GLU A 107 -27.23 -11.55 -6.32
C GLU A 107 -28.21 -12.70 -6.57
N ARG A 108 -29.21 -12.82 -5.70
CA ARG A 108 -30.29 -13.75 -5.93
C ARG A 108 -31.14 -13.11 -7.01
N ASP A 109 -31.07 -13.63 -8.23
CA ASP A 109 -31.88 -13.18 -9.36
C ASP A 109 -33.32 -12.98 -8.89
N LEU A 110 -33.77 -11.73 -8.83
CA LEU A 110 -35.17 -11.40 -8.69
C LEU A 110 -35.81 -11.68 -10.06
N GLN A 111 -36.13 -12.95 -10.32
CA GLN A 111 -37.07 -13.30 -11.37
C GLN A 111 -38.45 -12.79 -10.94
N ALA A 112 -38.88 -11.72 -11.60
CA ALA A 112 -40.27 -11.27 -11.68
C ALA A 112 -40.85 -11.71 -13.03
#